data_AF-A0A3D1FVZ7-F1
#
_entry.id   AF-A0A3D1FVZ7-F1
#
_cell.length_a   1.000
_cell.length_b   1.000
_cell.length_c   1.000
_cell.angle_alpha   90.00
_cell.angle_beta   90.00
_cell.angle_gamma   90.00
#
_symmetry.space_group_name_H-M   'P 1'
#
loop_
_entity.id
_entity.type
_entity.pdbx_description
1 polymer ?
#
loop_
_entity_poly.entity_id
_entity_poly.type
_entity_poly.pdbx_seq_one_letter_code
_entity_poly.pdbx_strand_id
1 'polypeptide(L)' 'TCGAPFVPKALLAQLTAGGIMIIPVGEGTQKMVKITKQSDGSFVQKVLGDAAFVPMLKDRE' A
#
# COMPACT_ATOMS: atom_id res chain seq x y z
N THR A 1 12.05 2.20 -1.08
CA THR A 1 10.62 2.59 -1.02
C THR A 1 10.25 2.69 0.43
N CYS A 2 10.01 3.88 0.99
CA CYS A 2 9.50 3.94 2.36
C CYS A 2 8.00 3.65 2.35
N GLY A 3 7.59 2.79 3.28
CA GLY A 3 6.19 2.48 3.48
C GLY A 3 5.45 3.73 3.90
N ALA A 4 4.29 3.93 3.30
CA ALA A 4 3.35 4.93 3.78
C ALA A 4 2.70 4.39 5.07
N PRO A 5 2.50 5.21 6.11
CA PRO A 5 1.81 4.80 7.33
C PRO A 5 0.35 4.38 7.07
N PHE A 6 -0.22 4.85 5.96
CA PHE A 6 -1.58 4.55 5.50
C PHE A 6 -1.63 4.43 3.97
N VAL A 7 -2.68 3.80 3.46
CA VAL A 7 -2.93 3.74 2.01
C VAL A 7 -3.44 5.09 1.51
N PRO A 8 -2.73 5.78 0.60
CA PRO A 8 -3.17 7.08 0.11
C PRO A 8 -4.44 6.95 -0.74
N LYS A 9 -5.49 7.72 -0.41
CA LYS A 9 -6.75 7.76 -1.19
C LYS A 9 -6.53 8.16 -2.66
N ALA A 10 -5.54 9.02 -2.92
CA ALA A 10 -5.18 9.44 -4.27
C ALA A 10 -4.69 8.27 -5.15
N LEU A 11 -3.97 7.31 -4.56
CA LEU A 11 -3.53 6.11 -5.27
C LEU A 11 -4.71 5.13 -5.46
N LEU A 12 -5.59 5.01 -4.46
CA LEU A 12 -6.83 4.22 -4.58
C LEU A 12 -7.75 4.73 -5.69
N ALA A 13 -7.83 6.05 -5.87
CA ALA A 13 -8.62 6.67 -6.92
C ALA A 13 -8.08 6.37 -8.33
N GLN A 14 -6.75 6.16 -8.47
CA GLN A 14 -6.11 5.82 -9.75
C GLN A 14 -6.30 4.36 -10.17
N LEU A 15 -6.75 3.48 -9.27
CA LEU A 15 -7.04 2.09 -9.63
C LEU A 15 -8.26 2.01 -10.56
N THR A 16 -8.11 1.25 -11.64
CA THR A 16 -9.20 0.81 -12.51
C THR A 16 -9.96 -0.35 -11.88
N ALA A 17 -11.18 -0.63 -12.35
CA ALA A 17 -11.94 -1.80 -11.92
C ALA A 17 -11.17 -3.09 -12.25
N GLY A 18 -11.06 -4.01 -11.30
CA GLY A 18 -10.20 -5.20 -11.37
C GLY A 18 -8.72 -4.93 -11.11
N GLY A 19 -8.33 -3.66 -10.94
CA GLY A 19 -6.96 -3.26 -10.64
C GLY A 19 -6.51 -3.75 -9.27
N ILE A 20 -5.23 -4.12 -9.19
CA ILE A 20 -4.59 -4.61 -7.98
C ILE A 20 -3.48 -3.64 -7.57
N MET A 21 -3.51 -3.23 -6.31
CA MET A 21 -2.46 -2.46 -5.67
C MET A 21 -1.81 -3.28 -4.58
N ILE A 22 -0.49 -3.25 -4.53
CA ILE A 22 0.34 -3.94 -3.56
C ILE A 22 1.21 -2.86 -2.93
N ILE A 23 0.95 -2.54 -1.67
CA ILE A 23 1.67 -1.48 -0.94
C ILE A 23 2.03 -1.94 0.48
N PRO A 24 3.26 -1.69 0.95
CA PRO A 24 3.62 -1.86 2.35
C PRO A 24 3.03 -0.73 3.18
N VAL A 25 2.30 -1.07 4.24
CA VAL A 25 1.63 -0.13 5.15
C VAL A 25 2.13 -0.34 6.57
N GLY A 26 2.55 0.73 7.23
CA GLY A 26 2.96 0.73 8.65
C GLY A 26 4.22 1.54 8.93
N GLU A 27 4.43 1.91 10.19
CA GLU A 27 5.64 2.57 10.68
C GLU A 27 6.50 1.56 11.46
N GLY A 28 7.76 1.38 11.08
CA GLY A 28 8.63 0.31 11.60
C GLY A 28 8.41 -1.02 10.87
N THR A 29 7.66 -1.94 11.49
CA THR A 29 7.27 -3.21 10.85
C THR A 29 6.12 -2.96 9.88
N GLN A 30 6.40 -2.93 8.58
CA GLN A 30 5.37 -2.75 7.57
C GLN A 30 4.66 -4.07 7.29
N LYS A 31 3.37 -4.00 6.98
CA LYS A 31 2.61 -5.15 6.47
C LYS A 31 2.35 -4.94 4.99
N MET A 32 2.59 -5.97 4.20
CA MET A 32 2.21 -5.94 2.80
C MET A 32 0.70 -6.10 2.69
N VAL A 33 0.02 -5.06 2.20
CA VAL A 33 -1.40 -5.08 1.91
C VAL A 33 -1.62 -5.15 0.40
N LYS A 34 -2.43 -6.12 -0.02
CA LYS A 34 -3.00 -6.20 -1.36
C LYS A 34 -4.39 -5.60 -1.34
N ILE A 35 -4.63 -4.63 -2.21
CA ILE A 35 -5.93 -3.98 -2.38
C ILE A 35 -6.40 -4.27 -3.79
N THR A 36 -7.62 -4.77 -3.91
CA THR A 36 -8.24 -5.05 -5.21
C THR A 36 -9.48 -4.19 -5.33
N LYS A 37 -9.56 -3.40 -6.41
CA LYS A 37 -10.76 -2.62 -6.71
C LYS A 37 -11.73 -3.53 -7.45
N GLN A 38 -12.87 -3.80 -6.84
CA GLN A 38 -13.93 -4.59 -7.44
C GLN A 38 -14.66 -3.79 -8.54
N SER A 39 -15.36 -4.50 -9.41
CA SER A 39 -16.15 -3.91 -10.49
C SER A 39 -17.33 -3.08 -9.99
N ASP A 40 -17.82 -3.35 -8.78
CA ASP A 40 -18.87 -2.57 -8.11
C ASP A 40 -18.35 -1.27 -7.46
N GLY A 41 -17.05 -0.99 -7.57
CA GLY A 41 -16.40 0.17 -6.97
C GLY A 41 -15.97 -0.02 -5.51
N SER A 42 -16.25 -1.18 -4.91
CA SER A 42 -15.74 -1.53 -3.58
C SER A 42 -14.26 -1.91 -3.62
N PHE A 43 -13.60 -1.87 -2.46
CA PHE A 43 -12.19 -2.24 -2.32
C PHE A 43 -12.05 -3.40 -1.34
N VAL A 44 -11.39 -4.46 -1.77
CA VAL A 44 -11.05 -5.61 -0.92
C VAL A 44 -9.59 -5.52 -0.53
N GLN A 45 -9.32 -5.51 0.78
CA GLN A 45 -7.98 -5.48 1.33
C GLN A 45 -7.61 -6.86 1.90
N LYS A 46 -6.40 -7.33 1.59
CA LYS A 46 -5.84 -8.57 2.10
C LYS A 46 -4.42 -8.33 2.57
N VAL A 47 -4.14 -8.65 3.83
CA VAL A 47 -2.78 -8.64 4.38
C VAL A 47 -2.06 -9.89 3.88
N LEU A 48 -0.93 -9.70 3.20
CA LEU A 48 -0.11 -10.79 2.64
C LEU A 48 0.97 -11.27 3.61
N GLY A 49 1.33 -10.45 4.60
CA GLY A 49 2.33 -10.78 5.61
C GLY A 49 3.12 -9.55 6.04
N ASP A 50 4.06 -9.75 6.97
CA ASP A 50 4.98 -8.72 7.39
C ASP A 50 6.08 -8.55 6.32
N ALA A 51 6.40 -7.30 6.02
CA ALA A 51 7.46 -6.93 5.10
C ALA A 51 8.37 -5.91 5.78
N ALA A 52 9.67 -6.19 5.79
CA ALA A 52 10.67 -5.26 6.26
C ALA A 52 11.33 -4.60 5.04
N PHE A 53 10.77 -3.48 4.57
CA PHE A 53 11.51 -2.64 3.62
C PHE A 53 12.39 -1.65 4.37
N VAL A 54 13.54 -1.35 3.78
CA VAL A 54 14.45 -0.32 4.30
C VAL A 54 13.71 1.02 4.46
N PRO A 55 13.83 1.71 5.61
CA PRO A 55 13.30 3.05 5.77
C PRO A 55 13.91 3.96 4.69
N MET A 56 13.13 4.92 4.15
CA MET A 56 13.71 5.89 3.21
C MET A 56 14.79 6.64 3.95
N LEU A 57 15.98 6.64 3.38
CA LEU A 57 17.03 7.57 3.74
C LEU A 57 16.42 8.97 3.62
N LYS A 58 16.36 9.70 4.74
CA LYS A 58 16.19 11.15 4.69
C LYS A 58 17.43 11.69 3.97
N ASP A 59 17.21 12.59 3.02
CA ASP A 59 18.26 13.33 2.34
C ASP A 59 19.31 13.78 3.37
N ARG A 60 20.55 13.35 3.16
CA ARG A 60 21.69 13.89 3.91
C ARG A 60 22.00 15.24 3.26
N GLU A 61 21.87 16.31 4.03
CA GLU A 61 22.45 17.62 3.72
C GLU A 61 23.95 17.51 3.40
#